data_AF-A0A2H3CYC2-F1
#
_entry.id   AF-A0A2H3CYC2-F1
#
_cell.length_a   1.000
_cell.length_b   1.000
_cell.length_c   1.000
_cell.angle_alpha   90.00
_cell.angle_beta   90.00
_cell.angle_gamma   90.00
#
_symmetry.space_group_name_H-M   'P 1'
#
loop_
_entity.id
_entity.type
_entity.pdbx_description
1 polymer ?
#
loop_
_entity_poly.entity_id
_entity_poly.type
_entity_poly.pdbx_seq_one_letter_code
_entity_poly.pdbx_strand_id
1 'polypeptide(L)'
;VCRKYRHDTCRFQFPHDFAVESYFNKETKSVILACQDQMVNYYSEWVLVFCWFNHDLRCTLSGRSCKVAIFDITDYITKMSVKT
;
A
#
# COMPACT_ATOMS: atom_id res chain seq x y z
N VAL A 1 -13.34 6.03 -9.62
CA VAL A 1 -12.71 5.20 -8.56
C VAL A 1 -11.53 5.91 -7.91
N CYS A 2 -10.57 6.40 -8.68
CA CYS A 2 -9.38 7.13 -8.21
C CYS A 2 -9.68 8.31 -7.27
N ARG A 3 -10.67 9.18 -7.57
CA ARG A 3 -11.13 10.29 -6.71
C ARG A 3 -12.36 9.96 -5.85
N LYS A 4 -12.60 8.68 -5.54
CA LYS A 4 -13.72 8.29 -4.68
C LYS A 4 -13.55 8.98 -3.31
N TYR A 5 -14.66 9.39 -2.68
CA TYR A 5 -14.68 10.10 -1.39
C TYR A 5 -14.08 11.53 -1.40
N ARG A 6 -14.11 12.21 -2.56
CA ARG A 6 -13.66 13.61 -2.70
C ARG A 6 -12.18 13.83 -2.38
N HIS A 7 -11.34 12.82 -2.62
CA HIS A 7 -9.89 13.03 -2.62
C HIS A 7 -9.47 13.88 -3.82
N ASP A 8 -8.62 14.88 -3.56
CA ASP A 8 -8.00 15.72 -4.59
C ASP A 8 -6.97 14.94 -5.43
N THR A 9 -6.32 13.95 -4.81
CA THR A 9 -5.35 13.06 -5.44
C THR A 9 -5.93 11.66 -5.66
N CYS A 10 -5.26 10.87 -6.50
CA CYS A 10 -5.69 9.49 -6.68
C CYS A 10 -5.49 8.70 -5.39
N ARG A 11 -6.54 8.04 -4.90
CA ARG A 11 -6.44 7.16 -3.72
C ARG A 11 -5.48 5.98 -3.89
N PHE A 12 -5.12 5.65 -5.12
CA PHE A 12 -4.14 4.61 -5.47
C PHE A 12 -2.76 5.20 -5.77
N GLN A 13 -2.52 6.48 -5.46
CA GLN A 13 -1.24 7.17 -5.64
C GLN A 13 -0.76 7.23 -7.09
N PHE A 14 -1.67 7.29 -8.06
CA PHE A 14 -1.35 7.64 -9.43
C PHE A 14 -1.29 9.16 -9.64
N PRO A 15 -0.38 9.65 -10.51
CA PRO A 15 0.74 8.90 -11.09
C PRO A 15 1.77 8.55 -10.01
N HIS A 16 2.39 7.39 -10.10
CA HIS A 16 3.42 6.96 -9.16
C HIS A 16 4.71 7.78 -9.35
N ASP A 17 5.51 7.90 -8.28
CA ASP A 17 6.81 8.54 -8.36
C ASP A 17 7.74 7.74 -9.29
N PHE A 18 8.35 8.44 -10.25
CA PHE A 18 9.29 7.84 -11.18
C PHE A 18 10.65 7.62 -10.51
N ALA A 19 11.17 6.42 -10.62
CA ALA A 19 12.49 6.04 -10.11
C ALA A 19 13.19 5.18 -11.17
N VAL A 20 14.30 5.66 -11.70
CA VAL A 20 15.07 4.91 -12.72
C VAL A 20 15.61 3.61 -12.16
N GLU A 21 16.11 3.64 -10.92
CA GLU A 21 16.71 2.51 -10.21
C GLU A 21 16.18 2.42 -8.77
N SER A 22 16.20 1.21 -8.22
CA SER A 22 15.83 0.97 -6.83
C SER A 22 16.91 1.49 -5.89
N TYR A 23 16.52 2.21 -4.83
CA TYR A 23 17.47 2.77 -3.87
C TYR A 23 16.90 2.80 -2.45
N PHE A 24 17.78 2.85 -1.46
CA PHE A 24 17.39 3.06 -0.07
C PHE A 24 17.41 4.55 0.28
N ASN A 25 16.24 5.10 0.62
CA ASN A 25 16.12 6.45 1.12
C ASN A 25 16.42 6.48 2.62
N LYS A 26 17.55 7.11 2.98
CA LYS A 26 18.05 7.19 4.36
C LYS A 26 17.16 8.05 5.27
N GLU A 27 16.52 9.08 4.72
CA GLU A 27 15.68 10.01 5.48
C GLU A 27 14.36 9.36 5.90
N THR A 28 13.68 8.73 4.95
CA THR A 28 12.41 8.05 5.17
C THR A 28 12.59 6.63 5.72
N LYS A 29 13.82 6.08 5.67
CA LYS A 29 14.16 4.68 6.00
C LYS A 29 13.34 3.69 5.16
N SER A 30 13.13 4.00 3.89
CA SER A 30 12.36 3.16 2.96
C SER A 30 13.21 2.68 1.78
N VAL A 31 12.91 1.49 1.29
CA VAL A 31 13.41 1.01 0.00
C VAL A 31 12.43 1.48 -1.06
N ILE A 32 12.91 2.29 -2.00
CA ILE A 32 12.16 2.71 -3.18
C ILE A 32 12.54 1.75 -4.31
N LEU A 33 11.54 1.18 -4.98
CA LEU A 33 11.75 0.31 -6.12
C LEU A 33 11.75 1.13 -7.42
N ALA A 34 12.50 0.68 -8.42
CA ALA A 34 12.48 1.28 -9.74
C ALA A 34 11.05 1.29 -10.31
N CYS A 35 10.61 2.45 -10.78
CA CYS A 35 9.33 2.68 -11.43
C CYS A 35 9.58 3.55 -12.67
N GLN A 36 9.68 2.90 -13.82
CA GLN A 36 9.96 3.55 -15.11
C GLN A 36 8.69 3.95 -15.86
N ASP A 37 7.53 3.49 -15.41
CA ASP A 37 6.23 3.90 -15.93
C ASP A 37 5.34 4.34 -14.75
N GLN A 38 5.02 5.62 -14.67
CA GLN A 38 4.23 6.18 -13.57
C GLN A 38 2.77 5.69 -13.56
N MET A 39 2.31 5.07 -14.65
CA MET A 39 1.00 4.43 -14.77
C MET A 39 1.06 2.93 -14.53
N VAL A 40 2.24 2.36 -14.19
CA VAL A 40 2.37 0.96 -13.84
C VAL A 40 1.49 0.64 -12.64
N ASN A 41 0.70 -0.42 -12.73
CA ASN A 41 -0.11 -0.81 -11.60
C ASN A 41 0.77 -1.58 -10.60
N TYR A 42 1.04 -1.01 -9.42
CA TYR A 42 1.70 -1.74 -8.32
C TYR A 42 0.86 -2.92 -7.77
N TYR A 43 -0.34 -3.12 -8.31
CA TYR A 43 -1.19 -4.26 -8.00
C TYR A 43 -0.66 -5.54 -8.64
N SER A 44 -0.32 -6.51 -7.80
CA SER A 44 -0.04 -7.88 -8.21
C SER A 44 -1.34 -8.70 -8.20
N GLU A 45 -1.64 -9.35 -9.31
CA GLU A 45 -2.79 -10.28 -9.42
C GLU A 45 -2.73 -11.38 -8.36
N TRP A 46 -1.52 -11.81 -7.99
CA TRP A 46 -1.30 -12.83 -6.96
C TRP A 46 -1.71 -12.35 -5.58
N VAL A 47 -1.36 -11.11 -5.23
CA VAL A 47 -1.75 -10.52 -3.93
C VAL A 47 -3.26 -10.43 -3.81
N LEU A 48 -3.96 -10.07 -4.89
CA LEU A 48 -5.42 -10.10 -4.95
C LEU A 48 -5.99 -11.49 -4.69
N VAL A 49 -5.52 -12.49 -5.44
CA VAL A 49 -5.98 -13.88 -5.31
C VAL A 49 -5.75 -14.36 -3.88
N PHE A 50 -4.56 -14.11 -3.33
CA PHE A 50 -4.25 -14.48 -1.96
C PHE A 50 -5.14 -13.78 -0.92
N CYS A 51 -5.42 -12.48 -1.09
CA CYS A 51 -6.33 -11.73 -0.22
C CYS A 51 -7.81 -12.14 -0.38
N TRP A 52 -8.26 -12.57 -1.56
CA TRP A 52 -9.67 -12.92 -1.82
C TRP A 52 -10.04 -14.32 -1.32
N PHE A 53 -9.12 -15.28 -1.43
CA PHE A 53 -9.37 -16.66 -1.03
C PHE A 53 -8.87 -16.99 0.39
N ASN A 54 -8.59 -15.97 1.21
CA ASN A 54 -8.09 -16.10 2.58
C ASN A 54 -6.82 -16.96 2.69
N HIS A 55 -5.90 -16.82 1.73
CA HIS A 55 -4.61 -17.47 1.84
C HIS A 55 -3.73 -16.75 2.88
N ASP A 56 -2.92 -17.51 3.61
CA ASP A 56 -1.98 -16.96 4.57
C ASP A 56 -0.90 -16.11 3.88
N LEU A 57 -1.04 -14.79 3.96
CA LEU A 57 -0.06 -13.82 3.48
C LEU A 57 0.86 -13.41 4.63
N ARG A 58 2.15 -13.77 4.55
CA ARG A 58 3.18 -13.25 5.45
C ARG A 58 3.79 -11.97 4.85
N CYS A 59 3.31 -10.82 5.28
CA CYS A 59 3.89 -9.53 4.87
C CYS A 59 5.09 -9.15 5.75
N THR A 60 6.24 -8.87 5.15
CA THR A 60 7.43 -8.37 5.88
C THR A 60 7.42 -6.84 5.91
N LEU A 61 6.67 -6.28 6.83
CA LEU A 61 6.53 -4.82 6.97
C LEU A 61 7.60 -4.24 7.90
N SER A 62 8.02 -3.00 7.63
CA SER A 62 8.77 -2.20 8.62
C SER A 62 7.94 -2.04 9.90
N GLY A 63 8.56 -1.88 11.08
CA GLY A 63 7.81 -1.77 12.34
C GLY A 63 6.74 -0.66 12.35
N ARG A 64 6.97 0.45 11.62
CA ARG A 64 5.98 1.52 11.46
C ARG A 64 4.85 1.11 10.53
N SER A 65 5.17 0.51 9.39
CA SER A 65 4.18 0.02 8.42
C SER A 65 3.33 -1.12 8.99
N CYS A 66 3.93 -1.99 9.82
CA CYS A 66 3.26 -3.08 10.50
C CYS A 66 2.19 -2.56 11.46
N LYS A 67 2.51 -1.52 12.26
CA LYS A 67 1.53 -0.89 13.14
C LYS A 67 0.33 -0.35 12.36
N VAL A 68 0.58 0.40 11.29
CA VAL A 68 -0.50 0.96 10.45
C VAL A 68 -1.35 -0.15 9.83
N ALA A 69 -0.71 -1.18 9.27
CA ALA A 69 -1.42 -2.31 8.67
C ALA A 69 -2.26 -3.09 9.69
N ILE A 70 -1.75 -3.32 10.91
CA ILE A 70 -2.51 -3.97 11.98
C ILE A 70 -3.74 -3.14 12.36
N PHE A 71 -3.61 -1.81 12.48
CA PHE A 71 -4.75 -0.94 12.77
C PHE A 71 -5.80 -1.00 11.65
N ASP A 72 -5.39 -0.86 10.39
CA ASP A 72 -6.29 -0.94 9.24
C ASP A 72 -7.01 -2.30 9.15
N ILE A 73 -6.27 -3.40 9.33
CA ILE A 73 -6.84 -4.76 9.31
C ILE A 73 -7.82 -4.95 10.47
N THR A 74 -7.47 -4.45 11.67
CA THR A 74 -8.32 -4.56 12.85
C THR A 74 -9.62 -3.76 12.66
N ASP A 75 -9.54 -2.52 12.17
CA ASP A 75 -10.70 -1.67 11.89
C ASP A 75 -11.61 -2.33 10.83
N TYR A 76 -11.01 -2.89 9.79
CA TYR A 76 -11.73 -3.62 8.74
C TYR A 76 -12.44 -4.89 9.24
N ILE A 77 -11.75 -5.73 10.01
CA ILE A 77 -12.31 -6.99 10.54
C ILE A 77 -13.39 -6.72 11.57
N THR A 78 -13.11 -5.82 12.52
CA THR A 78 -14.04 -5.54 13.62
C THR A 78 -15.24 -4.72 13.14
N LYS A 79 -15.12 -4.02 12.00
CA LYS A 79 -16.10 -3.02 11.51
C LYS A 79 -16.48 -2.00 12.58
N MET A 80 -15.65 -1.85 13.60
CA MET A 80 -15.82 -0.85 14.64
C MET A 80 -15.16 0.40 14.14
N SER A 81 -15.88 1.51 13.99
CA SER A 81 -15.19 2.78 13.72
C SER A 81 -14.31 3.08 14.94
N VAL A 82 -13.01 2.85 14.86
CA VAL A 82 -12.11 3.31 15.91
C VAL A 82 -12.03 4.82 15.75
N LYS A 83 -12.91 5.53 16.47
CA LYS A 83 -12.84 6.98 16.62
C LYS A 83 -11.55 7.27 17.37
N THR A 84 -10.55 7.75 16.63
CA THR A 84 -9.37 8.39 17.20
C THR A 84 -9.69 9.87 17.42
#